data_AF-A0A535Y4X9-F1
#
_entry.id   AF-A0A535Y4X9-F1
#
_cell.length_a   1.000
_cell.length_b   1.000
_cell.length_c   1.000
_cell.angle_alpha   90.00
_cell.angle_beta   90.00
_cell.angle_gamma   90.00
#
_symmetry.space_group_name_H-M   'P 1'
#
loop_
_entity.id
_entity.type
_entity.pdbx_description
1 polymer ?
#
loop_
_entity_poly.entity_id
_entity_poly.type
_entity_poly.pdbx_seq_one_letter_code
_entity_poly.pdbx_strand_id
1 'polypeptide(L)'
;MARTPLLRRLQALFEDYEEAERSGRPLRAVQEERRQMRLTRRDFLKVTGAAVGAAAFSGPVAALAATSKPSGTQGRIAIIGGGIAGLNAALTLQDAGITSTVYEASSRVGGRMHSDTTSWLNAQTSEHCGELIDSKHKTILGLASRFKLATVDLLAAEPVHSTETDFFFGQYYTATQANVDFGPVWNAVKKDLTSAPFPTLYNTFTQAGFDLDHLSLHDWIETRVPGGHGSPMGQLLDVAYNIEYGNVTQEQSSLNLVYLLGFQPVPGNFRIFGASDERYHIVGGNERLPLAIASALAPGTVQLNTALTGIVHNADNTYTLSLKTGSVTTAKTFDRVVMTIPFSVLRTILASDAAYRAADFIPLKQTAITQLGYGKNAKLQLQFNSRYWNSSGPWGIGNGATYADTGYQNTWDVTRAQDGATGILVDYTGGGVPLASFTGNASDPKVASRFARTFLSQIEPVFPGITQQWNGRATLDVPLANPFLLGSYSYWKVGQYTQFSGYEGARQPDPVTGKCHFAGEHCSTNFQGFMEGGAEEGARAANEILSDYKAGITT
;
A
#
# COMPACT_ATOMS: atom_id res chain seq x y z
N MET A 1 -3.84 2.71 7.62
CA MET A 1 -4.84 3.37 6.74
C MET A 1 -5.35 2.34 5.73
N ALA A 2 -6.61 2.39 5.31
CA ALA A 2 -7.21 1.35 4.45
C ALA A 2 -6.70 1.41 3.00
N ARG A 3 -6.31 0.26 2.43
CA ARG A 3 -5.74 0.05 1.08
C ARG A 3 -6.74 -0.60 0.12
N THR A 4 -7.96 -0.84 0.56
CA THR A 4 -9.04 -1.38 -0.27
C THR A 4 -10.36 -0.59 -0.16
N PRO A 5 -11.20 -0.60 -1.21
CA PRO A 5 -12.48 0.10 -1.18
C PRO A 5 -13.40 -0.41 -0.06
N LEU A 6 -13.34 -1.70 0.29
CA LEU A 6 -14.15 -2.28 1.37
C LEU A 6 -13.82 -1.68 2.71
N LEU A 7 -12.54 -1.61 3.07
CA LEU A 7 -12.14 -1.07 4.35
C LEU A 7 -12.42 0.42 4.44
N ARG A 8 -12.34 1.15 3.33
CA ARG A 8 -12.86 2.52 3.28
C ARG A 8 -14.34 2.56 3.62
N ARG A 9 -15.17 1.70 3.02
CA ARG A 9 -16.60 1.63 3.33
C ARG A 9 -16.84 1.32 4.81
N LEU A 10 -16.09 0.39 5.39
CA LEU A 10 -16.21 0.03 6.81
C LEU A 10 -15.74 1.15 7.74
N GLN A 11 -14.66 1.88 7.39
CA GLN A 11 -14.21 3.08 8.11
C GLN A 11 -15.26 4.19 8.04
N ALA A 12 -15.81 4.45 6.85
CA ALA A 12 -16.85 5.45 6.65
C ALA A 12 -18.10 5.12 7.48
N LEU A 13 -18.46 3.84 7.57
CA LEU A 13 -19.55 3.36 8.40
C LEU A 13 -19.25 3.53 9.89
N PHE A 14 -18.02 3.22 10.34
CA PHE A 14 -17.57 3.48 11.71
C PHE A 14 -17.73 4.96 12.10
N GLU A 15 -17.33 5.88 11.21
CA GLU A 15 -17.49 7.33 11.41
C GLU A 15 -18.95 7.78 11.41
N ASP A 16 -19.81 7.19 10.58
CA ASP A 16 -21.24 7.49 10.60
C ASP A 16 -21.87 7.11 11.95
N TYR A 17 -21.44 5.99 12.53
CA TYR A 17 -21.86 5.56 13.87
C TYR A 17 -21.33 6.48 14.98
N GLU A 18 -20.06 6.91 14.91
CA GLU A 18 -19.51 7.90 15.85
C GLU A 18 -20.29 9.22 15.77
N GLU A 19 -20.59 9.70 14.56
CA GLU A 19 -21.35 10.94 14.38
C GLU A 19 -22.80 10.82 14.85
N ALA A 20 -23.45 9.68 14.60
CA ALA A 20 -24.79 9.40 15.08
C ALA A 20 -24.86 9.40 16.60
N GLU A 21 -23.90 8.74 17.27
CA GLU A 21 -23.79 8.75 18.73
C GLU A 21 -23.50 10.16 19.28
N ARG A 22 -22.52 10.87 18.70
CA ARG A 22 -22.11 12.22 19.12
C ARG A 22 -23.22 13.24 18.97
N SER A 23 -23.98 13.18 17.87
CA SER A 23 -25.04 14.14 17.55
C SER A 23 -26.43 13.74 18.08
N GLY A 24 -26.58 12.51 18.58
CA GLY A 24 -27.88 11.94 18.97
C GLY A 24 -28.84 11.73 17.80
N ARG A 25 -28.35 11.77 16.56
CA ARG A 25 -29.17 11.62 15.34
C ARG A 25 -29.24 10.16 14.90
N PRO A 26 -30.34 9.72 14.25
CA PRO A 26 -30.39 8.41 13.62
C PRO A 26 -29.30 8.25 12.55
N LEU A 27 -28.66 7.07 12.49
CA LEU A 27 -27.61 6.75 11.50
C LEU A 27 -28.01 7.10 10.06
N ARG A 28 -29.26 6.78 9.68
CA ARG A 28 -29.79 7.08 8.34
C ARG A 28 -29.72 8.57 8.00
N ALA A 29 -30.02 9.44 8.96
CA ALA A 29 -29.99 10.88 8.76
C ALA A 29 -28.56 11.41 8.53
N VAL A 30 -27.57 10.87 9.25
CA VAL A 30 -26.14 11.19 9.03
C VAL A 30 -25.71 10.75 7.63
N GLN A 31 -26.09 9.54 7.22
CA GLN A 31 -25.75 8.98 5.91
C GLN A 31 -26.43 9.69 4.73
N GLU A 32 -27.68 10.13 4.91
CA GLU A 32 -28.40 10.92 3.89
C GLU A 32 -27.75 12.29 3.68
N GLU A 33 -27.37 12.97 4.76
CA GLU A 33 -26.64 14.24 4.67
C GLU A 33 -25.29 14.07 3.96
N ARG A 34 -24.52 13.05 4.33
CA ARG A 34 -23.25 12.70 3.67
C ARG A 34 -23.45 12.41 2.18
N ARG A 35 -24.52 11.69 1.80
CA ARG A 35 -24.88 11.42 0.40
C ARG A 35 -25.27 12.69 -0.37
N GLN A 36 -26.10 13.55 0.22
CA GLN A 36 -26.49 14.82 -0.39
C GLN A 36 -25.27 15.72 -0.63
N MET A 37 -24.35 15.82 0.33
CA MET A 37 -23.09 16.56 0.16
C MET A 37 -22.19 15.99 -0.94
N ARG A 38 -22.20 14.66 -1.17
CA ARG A 38 -21.47 14.04 -2.30
C ARG A 38 -22.08 14.40 -3.65
N LEU A 39 -23.40 14.40 -3.76
CA LEU A 39 -24.11 14.75 -4.99
C LEU A 39 -23.89 16.24 -5.35
N THR A 40 -24.05 17.15 -4.39
CA THR A 40 -23.87 18.59 -4.63
C THR A 40 -22.44 18.95 -5.07
N ARG A 41 -21.42 18.25 -4.54
CA ARG A 41 -20.02 18.42 -4.99
C ARG A 41 -19.79 17.88 -6.39
N ARG A 42 -20.40 16.74 -6.75
CA ARG A 42 -20.36 16.19 -8.11
C ARG A 42 -20.98 17.15 -9.10
N ASP A 43 -22.08 17.79 -8.74
CA ASP A 43 -22.75 18.79 -9.57
C ASP A 43 -21.95 20.08 -9.67
N PHE A 44 -21.30 20.52 -8.58
CA PHE A 44 -20.37 21.66 -8.60
C PHE A 44 -19.17 21.43 -9.54
N LEU A 45 -18.59 20.23 -9.54
CA LEU A 45 -17.50 19.85 -10.43
C LEU A 45 -17.94 19.72 -11.90
N LYS A 46 -19.18 19.30 -12.17
CA LYS A 46 -19.76 19.31 -13.53
C LYS A 46 -19.98 20.72 -14.06
N VAL A 47 -20.37 21.66 -13.20
CA VAL A 47 -20.60 23.07 -13.57
C VAL A 47 -19.28 23.85 -13.76
N THR A 48 -18.18 23.40 -13.15
CA THR A 48 -16.84 24.01 -13.30
C THR A 48 -15.97 23.39 -14.40
N GLY A 49 -16.54 22.51 -15.24
CA GLY A 49 -15.89 21.94 -16.44
C GLY A 49 -15.59 22.92 -17.57
N ALA A 50 -15.88 24.21 -17.41
CA ALA A 50 -15.42 25.28 -18.28
C ALA A 50 -14.98 26.48 -17.41
N ALA A 51 -13.71 26.89 -17.58
CA ALA A 51 -13.03 28.04 -16.98
C ALA A 51 -12.57 27.94 -15.52
N VAL A 52 -11.31 27.49 -15.35
CA VAL A 52 -10.32 28.11 -14.42
C VAL A 52 -8.97 27.97 -15.13
N GLY A 53 -8.40 28.98 -15.81
CA GLY A 53 -8.30 30.38 -15.42
C GLY A 53 -7.14 30.51 -14.44
N ALA A 54 -5.92 30.74 -14.94
CA ALA A 54 -4.68 30.80 -14.17
C ALA A 54 -4.80 31.71 -12.93
N ALA A 55 -4.88 31.11 -11.75
CA ALA A 55 -4.61 31.81 -10.50
C ALA A 55 -3.14 31.56 -10.15
N ALA A 56 -2.32 32.59 -10.39
CA ALA A 56 -0.93 32.62 -9.97
C ALA A 56 -0.85 32.54 -8.44
N PHE A 57 -0.45 31.38 -7.92
CA PHE A 57 0.03 31.29 -6.55
C PHE A 57 1.45 31.85 -6.51
N SER A 58 1.58 33.14 -6.18
CA SER A 58 2.82 33.70 -5.66
C SER A 58 2.99 33.24 -4.21
N GLY A 59 3.44 31.99 -4.04
CA GLY A 59 4.04 31.52 -2.78
C GLY A 59 5.46 32.10 -2.65
N PRO A 60 5.95 32.31 -1.42
CA PRO A 60 7.22 32.98 -1.21
C PRO A 60 8.35 32.21 -1.90
N VAL A 61 9.03 32.89 -2.81
CA VAL A 61 10.31 32.49 -3.38
C VAL A 61 11.23 32.14 -2.23
N ALA A 62 11.83 30.96 -2.31
CA ALA A 62 12.79 30.43 -1.37
C ALA A 62 13.80 31.51 -0.95
N ALA A 63 13.81 31.85 0.34
CA ALA A 63 15.04 32.31 0.97
C ALA A 63 15.96 31.09 1.04
N LEU A 64 16.69 30.85 -0.06
CA LEU A 64 17.88 30.03 -0.06
C LEU A 64 18.87 30.72 0.89
N ALA A 65 18.79 30.37 2.18
CA ALA A 65 19.95 30.44 3.03
C ALA A 65 20.97 29.52 2.37
N ALA A 66 22.01 30.11 1.79
CA ALA A 66 23.18 29.40 1.34
C ALA A 66 23.75 28.66 2.55
N THR A 67 23.33 27.42 2.75
CA THR A 67 23.97 26.52 3.68
C THR A 67 25.37 26.33 3.14
N SER A 68 26.35 26.71 3.95
CA SER A 68 27.75 26.46 3.69
C SER A 68 27.92 25.04 3.17
N LYS A 69 28.58 24.89 2.00
CA LYS A 69 29.03 23.58 1.53
C LYS A 69 29.77 22.92 2.70
N PRO A 70 29.40 21.70 3.12
CA PRO A 70 30.19 20.97 4.10
C PRO A 70 31.63 20.93 3.59
N SER A 71 32.57 21.51 4.35
CA SER A 71 33.99 21.57 3.98
C SER A 71 34.74 20.28 4.31
N GLY A 72 34.02 19.18 4.57
CA GLY A 72 34.54 17.82 4.61
C GLY A 72 34.11 17.02 3.38
N THR A 73 34.82 15.94 3.06
CA THR A 73 34.34 14.98 2.06
C THR A 73 32.98 14.45 2.49
N GLN A 74 31.93 14.67 1.69
CA GLN A 74 30.54 14.26 1.98
C GLN A 74 30.35 12.76 2.30
N GLY A 75 31.37 11.91 2.11
CA GLY A 75 31.26 10.46 2.24
C GLY A 75 30.51 9.83 1.06
N ARG A 76 30.73 8.54 0.86
CA ARG A 76 30.05 7.72 -0.15
C ARG A 76 28.78 7.15 0.45
N ILE A 77 27.65 7.46 -0.16
CA ILE A 77 26.33 6.99 0.26
C ILE A 77 25.81 5.96 -0.77
N ALA A 78 25.55 4.74 -0.32
CA ALA A 78 24.83 3.74 -1.10
C ALA A 78 23.35 3.72 -0.71
N ILE A 79 22.46 3.65 -1.69
CA ILE A 79 21.03 3.40 -1.52
C ILE A 79 20.73 2.07 -2.21
N ILE A 80 20.14 1.13 -1.49
CA ILE A 80 19.86 -0.23 -2.01
C ILE A 80 18.37 -0.33 -2.31
N GLY A 81 18.03 -0.44 -3.60
CA GLY A 81 16.68 -0.47 -4.14
C GLY A 81 16.31 0.82 -4.90
N GLY A 82 15.88 0.66 -6.15
CA GLY A 82 15.36 1.70 -7.04
C GLY A 82 13.83 1.83 -7.02
N GLY A 83 13.18 1.41 -5.92
CA GLY A 83 11.77 1.71 -5.66
C GLY A 83 11.55 3.15 -5.22
N ILE A 84 10.29 3.53 -4.99
CA ILE A 84 9.94 4.92 -4.62
C ILE A 84 10.68 5.43 -3.37
N ALA A 85 10.95 4.56 -2.39
CA ALA A 85 11.72 4.90 -1.20
C ALA A 85 13.17 5.29 -1.52
N GLY A 86 13.90 4.43 -2.24
CA GLY A 86 15.28 4.71 -2.62
C GLY A 86 15.42 5.88 -3.58
N LEU A 87 14.50 6.01 -4.54
CA LEU A 87 14.47 7.15 -5.46
C LEU A 87 14.19 8.47 -4.74
N ASN A 88 13.22 8.50 -3.81
CA ASN A 88 12.93 9.72 -3.07
C ASN A 88 14.02 10.06 -2.05
N ALA A 89 14.71 9.05 -1.48
CA ALA A 89 15.90 9.26 -0.67
C ALA A 89 17.03 9.92 -1.49
N ALA A 90 17.32 9.39 -2.68
CA ALA A 90 18.32 9.95 -3.59
C ALA A 90 17.98 11.38 -4.03
N LEU A 91 16.71 11.63 -4.36
CA LEU A 91 16.21 12.95 -4.75
C LEU A 91 16.36 13.96 -3.60
N THR A 92 15.99 13.56 -2.38
CA THR A 92 16.11 14.41 -1.18
C THR A 92 17.57 14.77 -0.89
N LEU A 93 18.49 13.82 -1.01
CA LEU A 93 19.92 14.09 -0.85
C LEU A 93 20.45 15.01 -1.96
N GLN A 94 20.06 14.77 -3.21
CA GLN A 94 20.47 15.58 -4.36
C GLN A 94 19.97 17.03 -4.23
N ASP A 95 18.74 17.24 -3.78
CA ASP A 95 18.18 18.58 -3.55
C ASP A 95 18.97 19.35 -2.47
N ALA A 96 19.59 18.63 -1.53
CA ALA A 96 20.51 19.18 -0.53
C ALA A 96 21.97 19.29 -1.01
N GLY A 97 22.25 18.97 -2.28
CA GLY A 97 23.60 19.01 -2.86
C GLY A 97 24.50 17.84 -2.45
N ILE A 98 23.94 16.76 -1.90
CA ILE A 98 24.66 15.56 -1.47
C ILE A 98 24.52 14.47 -2.54
N THR A 99 25.64 13.87 -2.95
CA THR A 99 25.62 12.80 -3.95
C THR A 99 25.40 11.42 -3.31
N SER A 100 24.63 10.57 -3.97
CA SER A 100 24.44 9.17 -3.59
C SER A 100 24.45 8.27 -4.84
N THR A 101 24.55 6.95 -4.64
CA THR A 101 24.39 5.95 -5.71
C THR A 101 23.29 4.97 -5.34
N VAL A 102 22.30 4.83 -6.21
CA VAL A 102 21.20 3.85 -6.09
C VAL A 102 21.59 2.58 -6.82
N TYR A 103 21.61 1.45 -6.12
CA TYR A 103 21.81 0.12 -6.71
C TYR A 103 20.48 -0.62 -6.78
N GLU A 104 20.05 -0.95 -8.00
CA GLU A 104 18.78 -1.62 -8.27
C GLU A 104 19.04 -2.98 -8.92
N ALA A 105 18.44 -4.03 -8.35
CA ALA A 105 18.67 -5.41 -8.77
C ALA A 105 18.06 -5.71 -10.15
N SER A 106 16.91 -5.10 -10.46
CA SER A 106 16.17 -5.26 -11.71
C SER A 106 16.78 -4.41 -12.84
N SER A 107 16.34 -4.68 -14.06
CA SER A 107 16.58 -3.85 -15.25
C SER A 107 15.74 -2.56 -15.32
N ARG A 108 14.97 -2.24 -14.26
CA ARG A 108 14.07 -1.08 -14.22
C ARG A 108 13.97 -0.53 -12.80
N VAL A 109 13.59 0.74 -12.68
CA VAL A 109 13.22 1.37 -11.40
C VAL A 109 11.73 1.18 -11.09
N GLY A 110 11.26 1.67 -9.95
CA GLY A 110 9.84 1.71 -9.57
C GLY A 110 9.44 0.63 -8.56
N GLY A 111 10.14 -0.52 -8.55
CA GLY A 111 9.87 -1.59 -7.58
C GLY A 111 8.45 -2.13 -7.70
N ARG A 112 7.60 -1.85 -6.71
CA ARG A 112 6.16 -2.21 -6.71
C ARG A 112 5.26 -1.17 -7.42
N MET A 113 5.81 -0.09 -7.94
CA MET A 113 5.10 0.82 -8.85
C MET A 113 5.49 0.46 -10.28
N HIS A 114 4.60 -0.24 -10.99
CA HIS A 114 4.87 -0.80 -12.32
C HIS A 114 3.56 -0.91 -13.08
N SER A 115 3.49 -0.26 -14.23
CA SER A 115 2.25 -0.10 -14.98
C SER A 115 2.29 -0.92 -16.27
N ASP A 116 1.21 -1.62 -16.57
CA ASP A 116 1.01 -2.28 -17.86
C ASP A 116 0.28 -1.34 -18.81
N THR A 117 0.98 -0.91 -19.86
CA THR A 117 0.45 -0.04 -20.90
C THR A 117 0.32 -0.74 -22.25
N THR A 118 0.57 -2.06 -22.31
CA THR A 118 0.79 -2.79 -23.56
C THR A 118 -0.15 -3.97 -23.77
N SER A 119 -0.67 -4.57 -22.71
CA SER A 119 -1.50 -5.78 -22.81
C SER A 119 -2.94 -5.51 -23.26
N TRP A 120 -3.39 -4.26 -23.22
CA TRP A 120 -4.81 -3.91 -23.26
C TRP A 120 -5.23 -3.22 -24.55
N LEU A 121 -6.48 -3.44 -24.96
CA LEU A 121 -7.11 -2.64 -26.02
C LEU A 121 -7.36 -1.20 -25.55
N ASN A 122 -7.61 -0.31 -26.51
CA ASN A 122 -7.99 1.08 -26.28
C ASN A 122 -6.95 1.90 -25.49
N ALA A 123 -5.68 1.50 -25.56
CA ALA A 123 -4.59 2.11 -24.80
C ALA A 123 -4.87 2.22 -23.28
N GLN A 124 -5.71 1.32 -22.76
CA GLN A 124 -5.97 1.25 -21.33
C GLN A 124 -4.72 0.82 -20.59
N THR A 125 -4.54 1.38 -19.40
CA THR A 125 -3.43 1.10 -18.50
C THR A 125 -3.94 0.36 -17.29
N SER A 126 -3.13 -0.52 -16.74
CA SER A 126 -3.37 -1.08 -15.42
C SER A 126 -2.08 -1.17 -14.61
N GLU A 127 -2.18 -1.54 -13.34
CA GLU A 127 -1.03 -1.58 -12.43
C GLU A 127 -0.73 -3.01 -12.01
N HIS A 128 0.51 -3.45 -12.18
CA HIS A 128 0.96 -4.77 -11.74
C HIS A 128 0.94 -4.92 -10.21
N CYS A 129 1.09 -3.80 -9.48
CA CYS A 129 1.12 -3.77 -8.02
C CYS A 129 0.46 -2.49 -7.47
N GLY A 130 1.24 -1.50 -7.01
CA GLY A 130 0.75 -0.30 -6.31
C GLY A 130 -0.08 0.60 -7.23
N GLU A 131 -1.36 0.77 -6.87
CA GLU A 131 -2.36 1.37 -7.77
C GLU A 131 -3.03 2.62 -7.20
N LEU A 132 -3.54 2.58 -5.98
CA LEU A 132 -4.44 3.60 -5.49
C LEU A 132 -3.69 4.69 -4.69
N ILE A 133 -4.07 5.96 -4.90
CA ILE A 133 -3.50 7.13 -4.22
C ILE A 133 -4.61 7.89 -3.47
N ASP A 134 -4.45 8.06 -2.17
CA ASP A 134 -5.38 8.82 -1.33
C ASP A 134 -5.13 10.32 -1.39
N SER A 135 -6.17 11.13 -1.13
CA SER A 135 -6.07 12.58 -0.94
C SER A 135 -5.11 13.00 0.18
N LYS A 136 -4.81 12.11 1.13
CA LYS A 136 -3.85 12.36 2.22
C LYS A 136 -2.44 11.86 1.94
N HIS A 137 -2.18 11.23 0.79
CA HIS A 137 -0.85 10.83 0.35
C HIS A 137 -0.07 12.07 -0.12
N LYS A 138 0.29 12.93 0.85
CA LYS A 138 0.86 14.25 0.60
C LYS A 138 2.21 14.15 -0.11
N THR A 139 3.00 13.13 0.21
CA THR A 139 4.31 12.93 -0.39
C THR A 139 4.18 12.50 -1.84
N ILE A 140 3.37 11.48 -2.14
CA ILE A 140 3.14 11.02 -3.52
C ILE A 140 2.49 12.11 -4.37
N LEU A 141 1.46 12.78 -3.87
CA LEU A 141 0.79 13.87 -4.59
C LEU A 141 1.72 15.09 -4.78
N GLY A 142 2.53 15.42 -3.76
CA GLY A 142 3.53 16.47 -3.85
C GLY A 142 4.60 16.17 -4.91
N LEU A 143 5.09 14.93 -4.97
CA LEU A 143 6.04 14.50 -5.99
C LEU A 143 5.40 14.47 -7.39
N ALA A 144 4.17 13.96 -7.53
CA ALA A 144 3.43 14.01 -8.79
C ALA A 144 3.28 15.46 -9.30
N SER A 145 2.90 16.39 -8.41
CA SER A 145 2.84 17.82 -8.72
C SER A 145 4.20 18.39 -9.12
N ARG A 146 5.29 18.05 -8.39
CA ARG A 146 6.66 18.50 -8.71
C ARG A 146 7.06 18.12 -10.13
N PHE A 147 6.74 16.90 -10.55
CA PHE A 147 7.05 16.39 -11.89
C PHE A 147 5.95 16.65 -12.92
N LYS A 148 4.93 17.45 -12.58
CA LYS A 148 3.81 17.81 -13.46
C LYS A 148 3.07 16.59 -14.03
N LEU A 149 2.96 15.54 -13.23
CA LEU A 149 2.18 14.35 -13.56
C LEU A 149 0.73 14.57 -13.17
N ALA A 150 -0.16 14.58 -14.18
CA ALA A 150 -1.59 14.73 -13.96
C ALA A 150 -2.16 13.54 -13.21
N THR A 151 -3.07 13.81 -12.27
CA THR A 151 -3.89 12.79 -11.60
C THR A 151 -5.32 12.82 -12.10
N VAL A 152 -5.99 11.67 -12.05
CA VAL A 152 -7.42 11.52 -12.38
C VAL A 152 -8.21 11.10 -11.15
N ASP A 153 -9.41 11.65 -11.01
CA ASP A 153 -10.33 11.34 -9.91
C ASP A 153 -11.20 10.13 -10.27
N LEU A 154 -10.90 8.99 -9.66
CA LEU A 154 -11.58 7.73 -9.93
C LEU A 154 -13.03 7.74 -9.43
N LEU A 155 -13.28 8.38 -8.28
CA LEU A 155 -14.61 8.44 -7.68
C LEU A 155 -15.55 9.32 -8.51
N ALA A 156 -15.03 10.41 -9.07
CA ALA A 156 -15.81 11.26 -9.97
C ALA A 156 -16.18 10.54 -11.29
N ALA A 157 -15.35 9.57 -11.70
CA ALA A 157 -15.55 8.80 -12.92
C ALA A 157 -16.48 7.59 -12.76
N GLU A 158 -16.91 7.25 -11.54
CA GLU A 158 -17.86 6.17 -11.31
C GLU A 158 -19.26 6.52 -11.87
N PRO A 159 -20.02 5.52 -12.35
CA PRO A 159 -21.39 5.74 -12.79
C PRO A 159 -22.26 6.42 -11.72
N VAL A 160 -23.32 7.09 -12.15
CA VAL A 160 -24.26 7.69 -11.19
C VAL A 160 -25.02 6.58 -10.49
N HIS A 161 -25.12 6.67 -9.16
CA HIS A 161 -25.80 5.68 -8.30
C HIS A 161 -25.19 4.27 -8.29
N SER A 162 -24.00 4.08 -8.86
CA SER A 162 -23.32 2.80 -8.74
C SER A 162 -22.90 2.50 -7.31
N THR A 163 -22.94 1.24 -6.93
CA THR A 163 -22.48 0.75 -5.63
C THR A 163 -21.54 -0.42 -5.79
N GLU A 164 -20.80 -0.73 -4.73
CA GLU A 164 -20.11 -2.01 -4.60
C GLU A 164 -21.14 -3.15 -4.50
N THR A 165 -20.72 -4.37 -4.83
CA THR A 165 -21.59 -5.57 -4.81
C THR A 165 -21.04 -6.62 -3.84
N ASP A 166 -21.75 -6.85 -2.74
CA ASP A 166 -21.42 -7.93 -1.80
C ASP A 166 -22.26 -9.16 -2.12
N PHE A 167 -21.64 -10.34 -2.14
CA PHE A 167 -22.32 -11.59 -2.43
C PHE A 167 -21.77 -12.72 -1.56
N PHE A 168 -22.53 -13.12 -0.54
CA PHE A 168 -22.11 -14.12 0.44
C PHE A 168 -23.18 -15.18 0.62
N PHE A 169 -22.76 -16.42 0.83
CA PHE A 169 -23.65 -17.56 1.04
C PHE A 169 -24.70 -17.72 -0.08
N GLY A 170 -24.30 -17.39 -1.32
CA GLY A 170 -25.16 -17.49 -2.50
C GLY A 170 -26.24 -16.41 -2.62
N GLN A 171 -26.14 -15.30 -1.87
CA GLN A 171 -27.12 -14.21 -1.89
C GLN A 171 -26.43 -12.84 -1.92
N TYR A 172 -27.09 -11.84 -2.52
CA TYR A 172 -26.63 -10.45 -2.45
C TYR A 172 -26.78 -9.90 -1.04
N TYR A 173 -25.68 -9.40 -0.48
CA TYR A 173 -25.65 -8.79 0.84
C TYR A 173 -25.79 -7.27 0.71
N THR A 174 -26.96 -6.74 1.06
CA THR A 174 -27.25 -5.33 0.80
C THR A 174 -26.52 -4.41 1.77
N ALA A 175 -26.14 -3.20 1.31
CA ALA A 175 -25.58 -2.17 2.19
C ALA A 175 -26.50 -1.83 3.38
N THR A 176 -27.82 -1.92 3.22
CA THR A 176 -28.77 -1.74 4.32
C THR A 176 -28.61 -2.80 5.40
N GLN A 177 -28.46 -4.07 5.01
CA GLN A 177 -28.23 -5.14 5.97
C GLN A 177 -26.85 -5.03 6.61
N ALA A 178 -25.81 -4.74 5.81
CA ALA A 178 -24.46 -4.50 6.30
C ALA A 178 -24.41 -3.40 7.36
N ASN A 179 -25.15 -2.30 7.16
CA ASN A 179 -25.22 -1.24 8.16
C ASN A 179 -25.81 -1.72 9.48
N VAL A 180 -26.88 -2.53 9.46
CA VAL A 180 -27.48 -3.08 10.68
C VAL A 180 -26.50 -4.00 11.41
N ASP A 181 -25.89 -4.92 10.68
CA ASP A 181 -25.00 -5.94 11.24
C ASP A 181 -23.68 -5.35 11.77
N PHE A 182 -23.31 -4.14 11.33
CA PHE A 182 -22.09 -3.46 11.75
C PHE A 182 -22.20 -2.81 13.14
N GLY A 183 -23.41 -2.55 13.65
CA GLY A 183 -23.59 -1.90 14.96
C GLY A 183 -22.85 -2.61 16.12
N PRO A 184 -22.98 -3.95 16.27
CA PRO A 184 -22.19 -4.72 17.23
C PRO A 184 -20.67 -4.64 17.00
N VAL A 185 -20.22 -4.65 15.74
CA VAL A 185 -18.81 -4.51 15.35
C VAL A 185 -18.25 -3.17 15.81
N TRP A 186 -18.97 -2.08 15.51
CA TRP A 186 -18.60 -0.73 15.95
C TRP A 186 -18.43 -0.64 17.46
N ASN A 187 -19.37 -1.19 18.25
CA ASN A 187 -19.28 -1.22 19.71
C ASN A 187 -18.03 -1.97 20.20
N ALA A 188 -17.73 -3.13 19.61
CA ALA A 188 -16.56 -3.92 19.97
C ALA A 188 -15.25 -3.19 19.64
N VAL A 189 -15.12 -2.66 18.42
CA VAL A 189 -13.94 -1.89 17.99
C VAL A 189 -13.73 -0.66 18.87
N LYS A 190 -14.79 0.10 19.16
CA LYS A 190 -14.70 1.29 20.01
C LYS A 190 -14.19 0.95 21.42
N LYS A 191 -14.71 -0.13 22.02
CA LYS A 191 -14.28 -0.61 23.33
C LYS A 191 -12.81 -1.02 23.34
N ASP A 192 -12.40 -1.79 22.34
CA ASP A 192 -11.02 -2.29 22.24
C ASP A 192 -10.03 -1.15 21.95
N LEU A 193 -10.37 -0.21 21.06
CA LEU A 193 -9.56 0.97 20.76
C LEU A 193 -9.38 1.86 22.00
N THR A 194 -10.43 2.04 22.80
CA THR A 194 -10.35 2.84 24.04
C THR A 194 -9.38 2.19 25.04
N SER A 195 -9.33 0.85 25.07
CA SER A 195 -8.49 0.08 26.01
C SER A 195 -7.05 -0.08 25.51
N ALA A 196 -6.85 -0.06 24.19
CA ALA A 196 -5.57 -0.21 23.50
C ALA A 196 -5.39 0.91 22.48
N PRO A 197 -5.15 2.17 22.90
CA PRO A 197 -5.04 3.29 21.98
C PRO A 197 -3.87 3.12 21.00
N PHE A 198 -4.02 3.67 19.79
CA PHE A 198 -2.94 3.67 18.81
C PHE A 198 -1.86 4.71 19.16
N PRO A 199 -0.58 4.43 18.91
CA PRO A 199 -0.03 3.15 18.45
C PRO A 199 0.34 2.22 19.61
N THR A 200 0.05 0.93 19.47
CA THR A 200 0.81 -0.13 20.19
C THR A 200 2.16 -0.28 19.48
N LEU A 201 3.25 -0.23 20.23
CA LEU A 201 4.63 -0.42 19.76
C LEU A 201 5.36 -1.41 20.64
N TYR A 202 6.52 -1.90 20.20
CA TYR A 202 7.30 -2.90 20.98
C TYR A 202 7.70 -2.43 22.39
N ASN A 203 7.82 -1.12 22.58
CA ASN A 203 8.27 -0.49 23.81
C ASN A 203 7.19 0.36 24.49
N THR A 204 5.97 0.40 23.96
CA THR A 204 4.87 1.22 24.50
C THR A 204 3.53 0.59 24.15
N PHE A 205 2.88 -0.01 25.14
CA PHE A 205 1.58 -0.66 24.98
C PHE A 205 0.85 -0.80 26.32
N THR A 206 -0.47 -0.94 26.27
CA THR A 206 -1.31 -1.32 27.42
C THR A 206 -1.43 -2.83 27.52
N GLN A 207 -1.88 -3.37 28.66
CA GLN A 207 -2.17 -4.81 28.77
C GLN A 207 -3.21 -5.25 27.73
N ALA A 208 -4.26 -4.46 27.50
CA ALA A 208 -5.23 -4.74 26.45
C ALA A 208 -4.60 -4.73 25.04
N GLY A 209 -3.64 -3.83 24.80
CA GLY A 209 -2.87 -3.83 23.56
C GLY A 209 -2.06 -5.11 23.37
N PHE A 210 -1.41 -5.61 24.43
CA PHE A 210 -0.73 -6.90 24.40
C PHE A 210 -1.70 -8.06 24.14
N ASP A 211 -2.83 -8.11 24.85
CA ASP A 211 -3.82 -9.18 24.72
C ASP A 211 -4.43 -9.21 23.30
N LEU A 212 -4.76 -8.05 22.73
CA LEU A 212 -5.25 -7.93 21.36
C LEU A 212 -4.16 -8.27 20.34
N ASP A 213 -2.90 -7.95 20.62
CA ASP A 213 -1.79 -8.33 19.74
C ASP A 213 -1.62 -9.85 19.66
N HIS A 214 -1.91 -10.55 20.76
CA HIS A 214 -1.85 -12.01 20.87
C HIS A 214 -3.18 -12.71 20.53
N LEU A 215 -4.20 -11.95 20.13
CA LEU A 215 -5.44 -12.45 19.57
C LEU A 215 -5.38 -12.35 18.05
N SER A 216 -5.67 -13.45 17.34
CA SER A 216 -5.77 -13.39 15.89
C SER A 216 -6.98 -12.55 15.45
N LEU A 217 -6.90 -11.92 14.29
CA LEU A 217 -8.01 -11.18 13.71
C LEU A 217 -9.21 -12.12 13.46
N HIS A 218 -8.93 -13.35 13.03
CA HIS A 218 -9.94 -14.38 12.89
C HIS A 218 -10.71 -14.62 14.20
N ASP A 219 -9.99 -14.83 15.31
CA ASP A 219 -10.63 -15.11 16.61
C ASP A 219 -11.33 -13.87 17.17
N TRP A 220 -10.86 -12.68 16.82
CA TRP A 220 -11.59 -11.45 17.10
C TRP A 220 -12.95 -11.46 16.39
N ILE A 221 -13.03 -11.83 15.11
CA ILE A 221 -14.29 -11.94 14.37
C ILE A 221 -15.20 -12.99 15.04
N GLU A 222 -14.68 -14.18 15.33
CA GLU A 222 -15.45 -15.26 15.97
C GLU A 222 -16.07 -14.85 17.31
N THR A 223 -15.35 -14.06 18.09
CA THR A 223 -15.75 -13.73 19.46
C THR A 223 -16.47 -12.40 19.60
N ARG A 224 -16.38 -11.49 18.63
CA ARG A 224 -16.94 -10.12 18.71
C ARG A 224 -18.04 -9.84 17.69
N VAL A 225 -18.11 -10.60 16.59
CA VAL A 225 -19.11 -10.42 15.53
C VAL A 225 -20.22 -11.46 15.72
N PRO A 226 -21.51 -11.07 15.83
CA PRO A 226 -22.60 -12.02 15.94
C PRO A 226 -22.60 -13.05 14.80
N GLY A 227 -22.47 -14.33 15.15
CA GLY A 227 -22.40 -15.43 14.19
C GLY A 227 -21.01 -15.68 13.58
N GLY A 228 -19.98 -14.90 13.95
CA GLY A 228 -18.61 -15.08 13.46
C GLY A 228 -18.52 -15.13 11.94
N HIS A 229 -17.61 -15.96 11.41
CA HIS A 229 -17.49 -16.24 9.98
C HIS A 229 -18.70 -17.00 9.39
N GLY A 230 -19.65 -17.45 10.22
CA GLY A 230 -20.94 -17.98 9.77
C GLY A 230 -21.95 -16.90 9.35
N SER A 231 -21.61 -15.62 9.52
CA SER A 231 -22.46 -14.48 9.17
C SER A 231 -21.93 -13.70 7.95
N PRO A 232 -22.79 -13.02 7.17
CA PRO A 232 -22.34 -12.16 6.07
C PRO A 232 -21.39 -11.04 6.52
N MET A 233 -21.61 -10.46 7.70
CA MET A 233 -20.72 -9.43 8.26
C MET A 233 -19.34 -10.01 8.63
N GLY A 234 -19.29 -11.20 9.23
CA GLY A 234 -18.03 -11.87 9.53
C GLY A 234 -17.24 -12.23 8.26
N GLN A 235 -17.91 -12.75 7.23
CA GLN A 235 -17.28 -13.00 5.92
C GLN A 235 -16.81 -11.71 5.24
N LEU A 236 -17.61 -10.64 5.29
CA LEU A 236 -17.21 -9.34 4.76
C LEU A 236 -15.96 -8.82 5.44
N LEU A 237 -15.87 -8.90 6.78
CA LEU A 237 -14.67 -8.53 7.53
C LEU A 237 -13.48 -9.43 7.17
N ASP A 238 -13.67 -10.74 7.10
CA ASP A 238 -12.58 -11.66 6.74
C ASP A 238 -12.01 -11.33 5.36
N VAL A 239 -12.88 -11.17 4.34
CA VAL A 239 -12.47 -10.74 3.00
C VAL A 239 -11.74 -9.41 3.07
N ALA A 240 -12.28 -8.41 3.79
CA ALA A 240 -11.69 -7.07 3.92
C ALA A 240 -10.24 -7.12 4.42
N TYR A 241 -9.97 -7.94 5.44
CA TYR A 241 -8.64 -8.00 6.05
C TYR A 241 -7.68 -8.94 5.33
N ASN A 242 -8.19 -9.97 4.65
CA ASN A 242 -7.37 -10.83 3.81
C ASN A 242 -6.73 -10.05 2.66
N ILE A 243 -7.51 -9.22 1.97
CA ILE A 243 -7.05 -8.48 0.80
C ILE A 243 -6.18 -7.28 1.18
N GLU A 244 -6.49 -6.61 2.29
CA GLU A 244 -5.78 -5.44 2.80
C GLU A 244 -4.33 -5.73 3.15
N TYR A 245 -4.13 -6.78 3.94
CA TYR A 245 -2.81 -7.20 4.43
C TYR A 245 -2.22 -8.34 3.60
N GLY A 246 -3.01 -8.89 2.69
CA GLY A 246 -2.60 -9.94 1.77
C GLY A 246 -2.42 -11.30 2.41
N ASN A 247 -2.96 -11.57 3.60
CA ASN A 247 -2.82 -12.89 4.23
C ASN A 247 -4.04 -13.31 5.04
N VAL A 248 -4.11 -14.58 5.41
CA VAL A 248 -5.23 -15.12 6.20
C VAL A 248 -5.33 -14.48 7.59
N THR A 249 -6.56 -14.24 8.05
CA THR A 249 -6.84 -13.52 9.31
C THR A 249 -6.37 -14.26 10.56
N GLN A 250 -6.11 -15.57 10.47
CA GLN A 250 -5.52 -16.37 11.55
C GLN A 250 -4.05 -16.00 11.82
N GLU A 251 -3.32 -15.47 10.82
CA GLU A 251 -1.93 -15.04 11.02
C GLU A 251 -1.82 -13.57 11.45
N GLN A 252 -2.90 -12.79 11.28
CA GLN A 252 -2.90 -11.35 11.53
C GLN A 252 -3.24 -11.03 12.98
N SER A 253 -2.55 -10.06 13.57
CA SER A 253 -2.89 -9.49 14.88
C SER A 253 -4.25 -8.78 14.82
N SER A 254 -5.11 -8.96 15.84
CA SER A 254 -6.43 -8.29 15.88
C SER A 254 -6.33 -6.76 15.97
N LEU A 255 -5.18 -6.24 16.43
CA LEU A 255 -4.89 -4.80 16.40
C LEU A 255 -4.92 -4.21 15.00
N ASN A 256 -4.62 -5.00 13.96
CA ASN A 256 -4.80 -4.57 12.57
C ASN A 256 -6.26 -4.18 12.30
N LEU A 257 -7.24 -4.92 12.83
CA LEU A 257 -8.65 -4.58 12.68
C LEU A 257 -9.03 -3.36 13.50
N VAL A 258 -8.68 -3.37 14.79
CA VAL A 258 -9.04 -2.32 15.75
C VAL A 258 -8.53 -0.95 15.28
N TYR A 259 -7.25 -0.88 14.89
CA TYR A 259 -6.66 0.37 14.42
C TYR A 259 -7.12 0.76 13.04
N LEU A 260 -7.31 -0.19 12.13
CA LEU A 260 -7.74 0.17 10.80
C LEU A 260 -9.17 0.70 10.77
N LEU A 261 -10.10 0.16 11.57
CA LEU A 261 -11.48 0.66 11.61
C LEU A 261 -11.63 1.88 12.52
N GLY A 262 -11.07 1.81 13.73
CA GLY A 262 -11.40 2.75 14.78
C GLY A 262 -10.46 3.94 14.90
N PHE A 263 -9.19 3.83 14.49
CA PHE A 263 -8.24 4.92 14.72
C PHE A 263 -8.48 6.10 13.78
N GLN A 264 -8.76 7.25 14.39
CA GLN A 264 -8.81 8.55 13.73
C GLN A 264 -7.69 9.44 14.28
N PRO A 265 -6.80 9.99 13.44
CA PRO A 265 -5.71 10.84 13.90
C PRO A 265 -6.18 12.17 14.52
N VAL A 266 -7.45 12.54 14.33
CA VAL A 266 -8.10 13.68 14.99
C VAL A 266 -9.51 13.25 15.43
N PRO A 267 -9.67 12.77 16.69
CA PRO A 267 -10.98 12.37 17.23
C PRO A 267 -12.00 13.51 17.20
N GLY A 268 -13.26 13.20 16.85
CA GLY A 268 -14.36 14.17 16.87
C GLY A 268 -14.45 15.12 15.67
N ASN A 269 -13.55 15.00 14.68
CA ASN A 269 -13.66 15.71 13.41
C ASN A 269 -14.27 14.77 12.35
N PHE A 270 -15.57 14.91 12.09
CA PHE A 270 -16.25 14.14 11.04
C PHE A 270 -15.61 14.43 9.68
N ARG A 271 -14.81 13.49 9.18
CA ARG A 271 -14.21 13.57 7.86
C ARG A 271 -15.14 12.88 6.88
N ILE A 272 -15.74 13.64 5.96
CA ILE A 272 -16.66 13.11 4.93
C ILE A 272 -16.02 12.00 4.07
N PHE A 273 -14.69 11.95 4.00
CA PHE A 273 -13.91 11.02 3.18
C PHE A 273 -13.19 9.93 3.99
N GLY A 274 -13.49 9.86 5.28
CA GLY A 274 -12.81 9.04 6.26
C GLY A 274 -11.29 9.10 6.23
N ALA A 275 -10.65 8.01 6.68
CA ALA A 275 -9.21 7.95 6.65
C ALA A 275 -8.70 7.82 5.20
N SER A 276 -9.08 6.79 4.43
CA SER A 276 -8.59 6.52 3.05
C SER A 276 -9.68 6.72 1.99
N ASP A 277 -9.34 7.33 0.85
CA ASP A 277 -10.28 7.60 -0.25
C ASP A 277 -9.91 7.01 -1.62
N GLU A 278 -8.68 6.51 -1.81
CA GLU A 278 -8.21 5.82 -3.03
C GLU A 278 -8.57 6.56 -4.32
N ARG A 279 -8.56 7.88 -4.22
CA ARG A 279 -9.26 8.75 -5.16
C ARG A 279 -8.52 8.92 -6.47
N TYR A 280 -7.20 8.74 -6.47
CA TYR A 280 -6.37 9.14 -7.60
C TYR A 280 -5.54 8.00 -8.21
N HIS A 281 -5.38 8.09 -9.52
CA HIS A 281 -4.29 7.50 -10.29
C HIS A 281 -3.47 8.60 -10.96
N ILE A 282 -2.22 8.31 -11.31
CA ILE A 282 -1.46 9.12 -12.26
C ILE A 282 -1.86 8.72 -13.71
N VAL A 283 -2.12 9.71 -14.56
CA VAL A 283 -2.51 9.49 -15.96
C VAL A 283 -1.39 8.76 -16.72
N GLY A 284 -1.74 7.62 -17.31
CA GLY A 284 -0.81 6.75 -18.03
C GLY A 284 0.06 5.88 -17.13
N GLY A 285 -0.32 5.71 -15.87
CA GLY A 285 0.28 4.77 -14.94
C GLY A 285 1.13 5.42 -13.84
N ASN A 286 1.08 4.85 -12.65
CA ASN A 286 1.81 5.31 -11.48
C ASN A 286 3.33 5.15 -11.63
N GLU A 287 3.80 4.22 -12.47
CA GLU A 287 5.23 4.03 -12.76
C GLU A 287 5.89 5.30 -13.34
N ARG A 288 5.11 6.20 -13.94
CA ARG A 288 5.61 7.49 -14.43
C ARG A 288 6.28 8.32 -13.34
N LEU A 289 5.86 8.19 -12.08
CA LEU A 289 6.46 8.92 -10.97
C LEU A 289 7.90 8.48 -10.66
N PRO A 290 8.19 7.20 -10.35
CA PRO A 290 9.56 6.75 -10.16
C PRO A 290 10.44 6.97 -11.40
N LEU A 291 9.90 6.85 -12.61
CA LEU A 291 10.63 7.16 -13.84
C LEU A 291 11.01 8.66 -13.94
N ALA A 292 10.09 9.56 -13.59
CA ALA A 292 10.35 11.00 -13.57
C ALA A 292 11.41 11.37 -12.53
N ILE A 293 11.37 10.76 -11.34
CA ILE A 293 12.39 10.95 -10.31
C ILE A 293 13.75 10.48 -10.83
N ALA A 294 13.83 9.23 -11.32
CA ALA A 294 15.08 8.67 -11.83
C ALA A 294 15.70 9.52 -12.95
N SER A 295 14.87 10.09 -13.83
CA SER A 295 15.32 10.96 -14.92
C SER A 295 15.83 12.33 -14.44
N ALA A 296 15.38 12.80 -13.27
CA ALA A 296 15.83 14.07 -12.68
C ALA A 296 17.07 13.93 -11.80
N LEU A 297 17.48 12.70 -11.46
CA LEU A 297 18.72 12.44 -10.77
C LEU A 297 19.92 12.68 -11.70
N ALA A 298 21.07 13.04 -11.13
CA ALA A 298 22.29 13.21 -11.88
C ALA A 298 22.63 11.95 -12.70
N PRO A 299 23.14 12.09 -13.93
CA PRO A 299 23.52 10.93 -14.74
C PRO A 299 24.48 9.99 -14.00
N GLY A 300 24.18 8.69 -14.02
CA GLY A 300 24.98 7.67 -13.32
C GLY A 300 24.62 7.45 -11.84
N THR A 301 23.71 8.24 -11.26
CA THR A 301 23.22 8.02 -9.89
C THR A 301 22.53 6.65 -9.73
N VAL A 302 21.76 6.21 -10.73
CA VAL A 302 21.05 4.92 -10.70
C VAL A 302 21.83 3.86 -11.48
N GLN A 303 22.15 2.76 -10.80
CA GLN A 303 22.86 1.60 -11.32
C GLN A 303 21.93 0.39 -11.34
N LEU A 304 21.35 0.11 -12.50
CA LEU A 304 20.45 -1.03 -12.72
C LEU A 304 21.21 -2.36 -12.79
N ASN A 305 20.48 -3.48 -12.75
CA ASN A 305 21.02 -4.84 -12.83
C ASN A 305 22.16 -5.12 -11.81
N THR A 306 22.10 -4.46 -10.65
CA THR A 306 23.14 -4.50 -9.62
C THR A 306 22.52 -4.87 -8.29
N ALA A 307 22.56 -6.16 -7.96
CA ALA A 307 21.93 -6.71 -6.75
C ALA A 307 22.88 -6.68 -5.56
N LEU A 308 22.38 -6.31 -4.38
CA LEU A 308 23.08 -6.54 -3.12
C LEU A 308 23.09 -8.04 -2.81
N THR A 309 24.25 -8.59 -2.47
CA THR A 309 24.40 -10.00 -2.05
C THR A 309 25.09 -10.17 -0.70
N GLY A 310 25.51 -9.08 -0.06
CA GLY A 310 26.13 -9.11 1.27
C GLY A 310 26.50 -7.73 1.78
N ILE A 311 26.55 -7.58 3.10
CA ILE A 311 26.89 -6.33 3.80
C ILE A 311 27.78 -6.68 4.99
N VAL A 312 28.83 -5.90 5.19
CA VAL A 312 29.75 -6.02 6.33
C VAL A 312 29.94 -4.63 6.94
N HIS A 313 29.73 -4.52 8.26
CA HIS A 313 30.12 -3.36 9.05
C HIS A 313 31.61 -3.48 9.41
N ASN A 314 32.40 -2.49 9.01
CA ASN A 314 33.84 -2.48 9.20
C ASN A 314 34.21 -1.79 10.52
N ALA A 315 35.44 -2.02 10.99
CA ALA A 315 35.94 -1.44 12.24
C ALA A 315 36.06 0.10 12.22
N ASP A 316 36.11 0.71 11.04
CA ASP A 316 36.12 2.17 10.84
C ASP A 316 34.70 2.78 10.73
N ASN A 317 33.66 2.00 11.07
CA ASN A 317 32.25 2.35 10.95
C ASN A 317 31.74 2.56 9.51
N THR A 318 32.50 2.17 8.49
CA THR A 318 32.02 2.10 7.10
C THR A 318 31.34 0.76 6.83
N TYR A 319 30.63 0.65 5.71
CA TYR A 319 30.01 -0.60 5.25
C TYR A 319 30.61 -1.07 3.93
N THR A 320 31.05 -2.32 3.88
CA THR A 320 31.41 -2.98 2.63
C THR A 320 30.23 -3.76 2.09
N LEU A 321 29.77 -3.40 0.89
CA LEU A 321 28.68 -4.06 0.18
C LEU A 321 29.22 -4.96 -0.92
N SER A 322 28.72 -6.19 -0.98
CA SER A 322 28.90 -7.09 -2.11
C SER A 322 27.80 -6.84 -3.13
N LEU A 323 28.17 -6.37 -4.31
CA LEU A 323 27.26 -5.94 -5.38
C LEU A 323 27.48 -6.81 -6.62
N LYS A 324 26.43 -7.49 -7.06
CA LYS A 324 26.46 -8.42 -8.19
C LYS A 324 25.82 -7.80 -9.42
N THR A 325 26.58 -7.72 -10.51
CA THR A 325 26.12 -7.32 -11.85
C THR A 325 26.39 -8.45 -12.82
N GLY A 326 25.33 -9.09 -13.34
CA GLY A 326 25.46 -10.32 -14.14
C GLY A 326 26.13 -11.44 -13.33
N SER A 327 27.26 -11.94 -13.81
CA SER A 327 28.07 -12.97 -13.12
C SER A 327 29.15 -12.38 -12.20
N VAL A 328 29.37 -11.07 -12.21
CA VAL A 328 30.47 -10.42 -11.49
C VAL A 328 29.97 -9.86 -10.17
N THR A 329 30.64 -10.24 -9.07
CA THR A 329 30.43 -9.64 -7.75
C THR A 329 31.61 -8.73 -7.41
N THR A 330 31.32 -7.49 -7.02
CA THR A 330 32.31 -6.49 -6.60
C THR A 330 32.04 -6.07 -5.16
N ALA A 331 33.10 -5.93 -4.36
CA ALA A 331 33.01 -5.34 -3.04
C ALA A 331 33.27 -3.83 -3.12
N LYS A 332 32.35 -3.01 -2.58
CA LYS A 332 32.50 -1.56 -2.53
C LYS A 332 32.21 -1.06 -1.12
N THR A 333 33.08 -0.20 -0.61
CA THR A 333 32.93 0.42 0.72
C THR A 333 32.16 1.73 0.63
N PHE A 334 31.31 2.01 1.61
CA PHE A 334 30.50 3.21 1.73
C PHE A 334 30.50 3.70 3.16
N ASP A 335 30.47 5.01 3.35
CA ASP A 335 30.41 5.64 4.66
C ASP A 335 28.99 5.51 5.25
N ARG A 336 27.98 5.50 4.38
CA ARG A 336 26.57 5.34 4.76
C ARG A 336 25.81 4.45 3.79
N VAL A 337 24.83 3.73 4.31
CA VAL A 337 23.94 2.86 3.54
C VAL A 337 22.50 3.21 3.88
N VAL A 338 21.64 3.32 2.86
CA VAL A 338 20.18 3.38 3.03
C VAL A 338 19.59 2.11 2.43
N MET A 339 19.11 1.22 3.29
CA MET A 339 18.48 -0.03 2.90
C MET A 339 16.99 0.23 2.59
N THR A 340 16.60 0.10 1.33
CA THR A 340 15.21 0.37 0.89
C THR A 340 14.51 -0.83 0.24
N ILE A 341 15.16 -1.99 0.26
CA ILE A 341 14.57 -3.26 -0.18
C ILE A 341 13.68 -3.86 0.91
N PRO A 342 12.66 -4.66 0.54
CA PRO A 342 11.81 -5.34 1.51
C PRO A 342 12.59 -6.27 2.44
N PHE A 343 12.15 -6.40 3.70
CA PHE A 343 12.70 -7.37 4.65
C PHE A 343 12.51 -8.83 4.21
N SER A 344 11.49 -9.13 3.40
CA SER A 344 11.30 -10.44 2.76
C SER A 344 12.47 -10.79 1.83
N VAL A 345 13.10 -9.81 1.17
CA VAL A 345 14.29 -9.98 0.33
C VAL A 345 15.57 -9.88 1.14
N LEU A 346 15.66 -8.90 2.05
CA LEU A 346 16.87 -8.73 2.86
C LEU A 346 17.19 -9.97 3.70
N ARG A 347 16.18 -10.66 4.24
CA ARG A 347 16.39 -11.91 5.00
C ARG A 347 16.92 -13.07 4.15
N THR A 348 16.77 -13.05 2.82
CA THR A 348 17.39 -14.04 1.93
C THR A 348 18.86 -13.71 1.64
N ILE A 349 19.24 -12.44 1.76
CA ILE A 349 20.64 -11.99 1.65
C ILE A 349 21.37 -12.27 2.97
N LEU A 350 20.71 -11.98 4.10
CA LEU A 350 21.20 -12.25 5.46
C LEU A 350 20.79 -13.65 5.93
N ALA A 351 21.06 -14.68 5.13
CA ALA A 351 20.53 -16.03 5.35
C ALA A 351 21.18 -16.83 6.51
N SER A 352 22.04 -16.20 7.32
CA SER A 352 22.71 -16.87 8.45
C SER A 352 23.06 -15.89 9.57
N ASP A 353 23.21 -16.40 10.79
CA ASP A 353 23.68 -15.60 11.92
C ASP A 353 25.05 -14.95 11.65
N ALA A 354 25.90 -15.61 10.85
CA ALA A 354 27.19 -15.05 10.45
C ALA A 354 27.02 -13.81 9.57
N ALA A 355 26.04 -13.79 8.67
CA ALA A 355 25.74 -12.63 7.84
C ALA A 355 25.18 -11.46 8.67
N TYR A 356 24.28 -11.75 9.63
CA TYR A 356 23.78 -10.71 10.54
C TYR A 356 24.87 -10.15 11.46
N ARG A 357 25.75 -11.00 11.99
CA ARG A 357 26.92 -10.55 12.76
C ARG A 357 27.87 -9.70 11.92
N ALA A 358 28.10 -10.10 10.66
CA ALA A 358 28.92 -9.31 9.75
C ALA A 358 28.31 -7.93 9.47
N ALA A 359 26.98 -7.84 9.33
CA ALA A 359 26.26 -6.58 9.15
C ALA A 359 26.18 -5.70 10.41
N ASP A 360 26.51 -6.28 11.58
CA ASP A 360 26.36 -5.66 12.91
C ASP A 360 24.93 -5.16 13.18
N PHE A 361 23.93 -5.97 12.81
CA PHE A 361 22.54 -5.68 13.11
C PHE A 361 22.18 -6.27 14.47
N ILE A 362 21.65 -5.44 15.37
CA ILE A 362 21.36 -5.89 16.74
C ILE A 362 20.19 -6.88 16.77
N PRO A 363 20.05 -7.73 17.81
CA PRO A 363 19.04 -8.79 17.84
C PRO A 363 17.61 -8.34 17.53
N LEU A 364 17.18 -7.17 18.02
CA LEU A 364 15.83 -6.65 17.74
C LEU A 364 15.62 -6.36 16.24
N LYS A 365 16.65 -5.81 15.56
CA LYS A 365 16.60 -5.62 14.10
C LYS A 365 16.58 -6.96 13.38
N GLN A 366 17.38 -7.93 13.82
CA GLN A 366 17.38 -9.27 13.23
C GLN A 366 16.00 -9.91 13.33
N THR A 367 15.33 -9.82 14.49
CA THR A 367 13.96 -10.27 14.69
C THR A 367 12.98 -9.58 13.73
N ALA A 368 13.03 -8.24 13.63
CA ALA A 368 12.17 -7.52 12.70
C ALA A 368 12.38 -7.96 11.24
N ILE A 369 13.66 -8.06 10.80
CA ILE A 369 14.00 -8.48 9.44
C ILE A 369 13.54 -9.90 9.17
N THR A 370 13.74 -10.84 10.10
CA THR A 370 13.44 -12.26 9.89
C THR A 370 11.96 -12.60 10.06
N GLN A 371 11.21 -11.86 10.88
CA GLN A 371 9.86 -12.25 11.28
C GLN A 371 8.74 -11.41 10.67
N LEU A 372 8.97 -10.16 10.26
CA LEU A 372 7.92 -9.28 9.72
C LEU A 372 7.09 -10.00 8.65
N GLY A 373 5.76 -9.91 8.78
CA GLY A 373 4.81 -10.49 7.85
C GLY A 373 4.82 -9.78 6.50
N TYR A 374 4.69 -10.56 5.43
CA TYR A 374 4.48 -10.06 4.07
C TYR A 374 3.28 -10.76 3.46
N GLY A 375 2.40 -9.96 2.87
CA GLY A 375 1.23 -10.42 2.17
C GLY A 375 1.60 -11.28 0.96
N LYS A 376 0.69 -12.21 0.67
CA LYS A 376 0.71 -13.19 -0.40
C LYS A 376 -0.44 -12.88 -1.33
N ASN A 377 -0.41 -11.69 -1.93
CA ASN A 377 -1.44 -11.24 -2.86
C ASN A 377 -1.23 -11.79 -4.28
N ALA A 378 -2.32 -11.82 -5.04
CA ALA A 378 -2.30 -11.91 -6.50
C ALA A 378 -3.22 -10.85 -7.11
N LYS A 379 -2.82 -10.32 -8.28
CA LYS A 379 -3.67 -9.50 -9.15
C LYS A 379 -3.85 -10.24 -10.46
N LEU A 380 -5.07 -10.72 -10.70
CA LEU A 380 -5.48 -11.29 -11.98
C LEU A 380 -6.34 -10.26 -12.69
N GLN A 381 -5.90 -9.76 -13.83
CA GLN A 381 -6.59 -8.68 -14.53
C GLN A 381 -7.20 -9.22 -15.81
N LEU A 382 -8.47 -8.93 -16.08
CA LEU A 382 -9.19 -9.38 -17.27
C LEU A 382 -9.81 -8.19 -17.99
N GLN A 383 -9.67 -8.12 -19.32
CA GLN A 383 -10.38 -7.11 -20.11
C GLN A 383 -11.68 -7.66 -20.69
N PHE A 384 -12.72 -6.84 -20.63
CA PHE A 384 -14.06 -7.14 -21.11
C PHE A 384 -14.44 -6.18 -22.23
N ASN A 385 -15.30 -6.65 -23.15
CA ASN A 385 -15.81 -5.87 -24.28
C ASN A 385 -16.65 -4.66 -23.85
N SER A 386 -17.24 -4.74 -22.66
CA SER A 386 -17.97 -3.66 -22.01
C SER A 386 -17.70 -3.66 -20.51
N ARG A 387 -17.92 -2.53 -19.84
CA ARG A 387 -18.01 -2.45 -18.37
C ARG A 387 -19.35 -3.01 -17.90
N TYR A 388 -19.54 -4.32 -18.08
CA TYR A 388 -20.82 -5.00 -17.87
C TYR A 388 -21.38 -4.82 -16.45
N TRP A 389 -20.51 -4.72 -15.45
CA TRP A 389 -20.87 -4.42 -14.06
C TRP A 389 -21.61 -3.08 -13.89
N ASN A 390 -21.45 -2.12 -14.81
CA ASN A 390 -22.19 -0.85 -14.81
C ASN A 390 -23.62 -0.98 -15.36
N SER A 391 -23.98 -2.13 -15.95
CA SER A 391 -25.34 -2.38 -16.41
C SER A 391 -26.27 -2.71 -15.22
N SER A 392 -27.58 -2.58 -15.44
CA SER A 392 -28.57 -2.92 -14.43
C SER A 392 -28.76 -4.44 -14.38
N GLY A 393 -28.66 -5.02 -13.18
CA GLY A 393 -28.98 -6.41 -12.92
C GLY A 393 -29.46 -6.63 -11.48
N PRO A 394 -29.55 -7.89 -11.02
CA PRO A 394 -29.87 -8.21 -9.62
C PRO A 394 -28.93 -7.54 -8.58
N TRP A 395 -27.70 -7.21 -9.00
CA TRP A 395 -26.72 -6.44 -8.24
C TRP A 395 -27.00 -4.92 -8.21
N GLY A 396 -28.03 -4.44 -8.90
CA GLY A 396 -28.27 -3.00 -9.12
C GLY A 396 -27.38 -2.44 -10.22
N ILE A 397 -26.76 -1.29 -9.98
CA ILE A 397 -25.74 -0.70 -10.85
C ILE A 397 -24.41 -0.85 -10.11
N GLY A 398 -23.50 -1.67 -10.62
CA GLY A 398 -22.19 -1.88 -10.02
C GLY A 398 -21.19 -0.79 -10.40
N ASN A 399 -20.16 -0.58 -9.58
CA ASN A 399 -18.95 0.20 -9.95
C ASN A 399 -17.75 -0.71 -10.27
N GLY A 400 -17.99 -2.02 -10.38
CA GLY A 400 -16.97 -3.04 -10.57
C GLY A 400 -16.36 -3.53 -9.26
N ALA A 401 -16.61 -2.86 -8.13
CA ALA A 401 -16.16 -3.36 -6.83
C ALA A 401 -17.05 -4.53 -6.37
N THR A 402 -16.46 -5.69 -6.05
CA THR A 402 -17.22 -6.83 -5.51
C THR A 402 -16.52 -7.48 -4.33
N TYR A 403 -17.28 -8.06 -3.40
CA TYR A 403 -16.77 -8.91 -2.34
C TYR A 403 -17.59 -10.18 -2.25
N ALA A 404 -16.92 -11.33 -2.28
CA ALA A 404 -17.62 -12.61 -2.35
C ALA A 404 -16.89 -13.76 -1.66
N ASP A 405 -17.61 -14.86 -1.48
CA ASP A 405 -17.12 -16.15 -0.99
C ASP A 405 -17.23 -17.28 -2.04
N THR A 406 -17.41 -16.93 -3.31
CA THR A 406 -17.60 -17.88 -4.43
C THR A 406 -16.29 -18.50 -4.94
N GLY A 407 -15.18 -18.27 -4.23
CA GLY A 407 -13.84 -18.77 -4.56
C GLY A 407 -12.84 -17.69 -4.99
N TYR A 408 -13.27 -16.43 -5.02
CA TYR A 408 -12.41 -15.24 -5.08
C TYR A 408 -12.80 -14.29 -3.93
N GLN A 409 -12.11 -13.16 -3.77
CA GLN A 409 -12.31 -12.26 -2.61
C GLN A 409 -12.75 -10.84 -3.00
N ASN A 410 -12.01 -10.16 -3.88
CA ASN A 410 -12.29 -8.77 -4.24
C ASN A 410 -12.13 -8.57 -5.74
N THR A 411 -13.01 -7.77 -6.35
CA THR A 411 -12.68 -7.13 -7.63
C THR A 411 -12.84 -5.62 -7.62
N TRP A 412 -12.20 -4.90 -8.56
CA TRP A 412 -12.56 -3.51 -8.90
C TRP A 412 -12.26 -3.18 -10.38
N ASP A 413 -12.88 -2.12 -10.88
CA ASP A 413 -12.61 -1.58 -12.22
C ASP A 413 -11.33 -0.72 -12.20
N VAL A 414 -10.26 -1.21 -12.84
CA VAL A 414 -8.97 -0.49 -12.94
C VAL A 414 -9.01 0.59 -14.03
N THR A 415 -10.04 0.59 -14.88
CA THR A 415 -10.24 1.53 -16.00
C THR A 415 -11.19 2.68 -15.67
N ARG A 416 -11.48 2.91 -14.38
CA ARG A 416 -12.14 4.14 -13.92
C ARG A 416 -11.35 5.35 -14.44
N ALA A 417 -12.06 6.34 -14.96
CA ALA A 417 -11.51 7.54 -15.60
C ALA A 417 -10.65 7.29 -16.87
N GLN A 418 -10.70 6.09 -17.46
CA GLN A 418 -10.05 5.80 -18.74
C GLN A 418 -11.06 5.68 -19.88
N ASP A 419 -10.69 6.16 -21.06
CA ASP A 419 -11.55 6.15 -22.24
C ASP A 419 -11.82 4.73 -22.78
N GLY A 420 -12.78 4.64 -23.70
CA GLY A 420 -13.16 3.41 -24.40
C GLY A 420 -14.32 2.66 -23.73
N ALA A 421 -14.98 1.79 -24.50
CA ALA A 421 -16.11 0.98 -24.02
C ALA A 421 -15.67 -0.24 -23.19
N THR A 422 -14.47 -0.75 -23.46
CA THR A 422 -13.88 -1.88 -22.73
C THR A 422 -13.64 -1.51 -21.27
N GLY A 423 -13.69 -2.49 -20.39
CA GLY A 423 -13.30 -2.36 -18.99
C GLY A 423 -12.27 -3.41 -18.62
N ILE A 424 -11.37 -3.09 -17.70
CA ILE A 424 -10.51 -4.08 -17.08
C ILE A 424 -10.98 -4.25 -15.64
N LEU A 425 -11.32 -5.49 -15.29
CA LEU A 425 -11.66 -5.88 -13.93
C LEU A 425 -10.46 -6.62 -13.36
N VAL A 426 -9.98 -6.20 -12.20
CA VAL A 426 -8.99 -6.97 -11.44
C VAL A 426 -9.71 -7.86 -10.45
N ASP A 427 -9.35 -9.13 -10.42
CA ASP A 427 -9.52 -10.03 -9.29
C ASP A 427 -8.30 -9.90 -8.38
N TYR A 428 -8.54 -9.42 -7.17
CA TYR A 428 -7.52 -9.18 -6.16
C TYR A 428 -7.77 -10.07 -4.95
N THR A 429 -6.79 -10.93 -4.70
CA THR A 429 -6.88 -11.96 -3.67
C THR A 429 -5.68 -11.89 -2.75
N GLY A 430 -5.85 -12.36 -1.52
CA GLY A 430 -4.84 -12.36 -0.46
C GLY A 430 -4.78 -13.71 0.26
N GLY A 431 -3.60 -14.05 0.77
CA GLY A 431 -3.41 -15.18 1.68
C GLY A 431 -3.72 -16.54 1.07
N GLY A 432 -4.72 -17.20 1.64
CA GLY A 432 -5.07 -18.58 1.32
C GLY A 432 -5.50 -18.77 -0.13
N VAL A 433 -6.18 -17.79 -0.73
CA VAL A 433 -6.74 -17.91 -2.09
C VAL A 433 -5.64 -17.96 -3.17
N PRO A 434 -4.68 -17.00 -3.23
CA PRO A 434 -3.53 -17.10 -4.14
C PRO A 434 -2.68 -18.34 -3.89
N LEU A 435 -2.43 -18.69 -2.62
CA LEU A 435 -1.58 -19.82 -2.25
C LEU A 435 -2.17 -21.17 -2.63
N ALA A 436 -3.48 -21.33 -2.52
CA ALA A 436 -4.16 -22.58 -2.86
C ALA A 436 -4.26 -22.81 -4.37
N SER A 437 -4.26 -21.73 -5.16
CA SER A 437 -4.52 -21.78 -6.61
C SER A 437 -3.27 -21.65 -7.47
N PHE A 438 -2.22 -20.95 -7.01
CA PHE A 438 -1.04 -20.61 -7.82
C PHE A 438 -0.10 -21.78 -8.08
N THR A 439 -0.02 -22.17 -9.35
CA THR A 439 0.94 -23.14 -9.88
C THR A 439 1.45 -22.67 -11.25
N GLY A 440 2.78 -22.63 -11.41
CA GLY A 440 3.44 -22.29 -12.67
C GLY A 440 4.10 -20.92 -12.68
N ASN A 441 4.29 -20.37 -13.88
CA ASN A 441 4.89 -19.05 -14.09
C ASN A 441 3.79 -18.03 -14.40
N ALA A 442 3.68 -16.97 -13.59
CA ALA A 442 2.67 -15.93 -13.75
C ALA A 442 2.78 -15.18 -15.10
N SER A 443 3.99 -15.11 -15.67
CA SER A 443 4.23 -14.50 -16.98
C SER A 443 3.87 -15.42 -18.17
N ASP A 444 3.49 -16.68 -17.94
CA ASP A 444 3.01 -17.56 -19.00
C ASP A 444 1.54 -17.24 -19.33
N PRO A 445 1.22 -16.79 -20.56
CA PRO A 445 -0.15 -16.48 -20.96
C PRO A 445 -1.14 -17.64 -20.78
N LYS A 446 -0.67 -18.90 -20.83
CA LYS A 446 -1.50 -20.08 -20.58
C LYS A 446 -1.91 -20.19 -19.12
N VAL A 447 -1.01 -19.82 -18.20
CA VAL A 447 -1.30 -19.78 -16.76
C VAL A 447 -2.31 -18.67 -16.48
N ALA A 448 -2.07 -17.45 -16.96
CA ALA A 448 -3.01 -16.34 -16.81
C ALA A 448 -4.40 -16.68 -17.40
N SER A 449 -4.46 -17.31 -18.57
CA SER A 449 -5.73 -17.73 -19.20
C SER A 449 -6.47 -18.82 -18.41
N ARG A 450 -5.75 -19.73 -17.74
CA ARG A 450 -6.36 -20.75 -16.88
C ARG A 450 -6.98 -20.10 -15.65
N PHE A 451 -6.23 -19.20 -15.01
CA PHE A 451 -6.70 -18.39 -13.89
C PHE A 451 -7.93 -17.57 -14.25
N ALA A 452 -7.90 -16.89 -15.39
CA ALA A 452 -9.03 -16.14 -15.93
C ALA A 452 -10.28 -17.02 -16.05
N ARG A 453 -10.17 -18.23 -16.63
CA ARG A 453 -11.31 -19.15 -16.73
C ARG A 453 -11.86 -19.61 -15.38
N THR A 454 -11.00 -19.87 -14.41
CA THR A 454 -11.43 -20.18 -13.04
C THR A 454 -12.17 -19.00 -12.42
N PHE A 455 -11.58 -17.81 -12.44
CA PHE A 455 -12.20 -16.60 -11.91
C PHE A 455 -13.54 -16.28 -12.58
N LEU A 456 -13.64 -16.40 -13.91
CA LEU A 456 -14.90 -16.20 -14.64
C LEU A 456 -16.01 -17.11 -14.11
N SER A 457 -15.73 -18.38 -13.80
CA SER A 457 -16.73 -19.28 -13.20
C SER A 457 -17.15 -18.87 -11.78
N GLN A 458 -16.27 -18.17 -11.04
CA GLN A 458 -16.51 -17.75 -9.67
C GLN A 458 -17.25 -16.40 -9.59
N ILE A 459 -17.04 -15.49 -10.55
CA ILE A 459 -17.74 -14.21 -10.63
C ILE A 459 -19.08 -14.32 -11.38
N GLU A 460 -19.30 -15.35 -12.20
CA GLU A 460 -20.57 -15.55 -12.93
C GLU A 460 -21.81 -15.53 -12.01
N PRO A 461 -21.82 -16.10 -10.79
CA PRO A 461 -22.96 -15.96 -9.87
C PRO A 461 -23.18 -14.53 -9.35
N VAL A 462 -22.13 -13.71 -9.31
CA VAL A 462 -22.17 -12.32 -8.82
C VAL A 462 -22.67 -11.39 -9.93
N PHE A 463 -22.15 -11.57 -11.15
CA PHE A 463 -22.57 -10.87 -12.36
C PHE A 463 -22.98 -11.86 -13.47
N PRO A 464 -24.19 -12.44 -13.43
CA PRO A 464 -24.67 -13.35 -14.47
C PRO A 464 -24.53 -12.78 -15.88
N GLY A 465 -23.87 -13.52 -16.78
CA GLY A 465 -23.58 -13.12 -18.16
C GLY A 465 -22.20 -12.50 -18.38
N ILE A 466 -21.44 -12.20 -17.32
CA ILE A 466 -20.14 -11.52 -17.43
C ILE A 466 -19.10 -12.35 -18.20
N THR A 467 -19.15 -13.68 -18.11
CA THR A 467 -18.21 -14.56 -18.83
C THR A 467 -18.25 -14.34 -20.33
N GLN A 468 -19.42 -14.06 -20.91
CA GLN A 468 -19.57 -13.80 -22.35
C GLN A 468 -18.97 -12.46 -22.78
N GLN A 469 -18.70 -11.57 -21.82
CA GLN A 469 -18.14 -10.25 -22.07
C GLN A 469 -16.61 -10.26 -22.10
N TRP A 470 -15.95 -11.33 -21.61
CA TRP A 470 -14.50 -11.42 -21.60
C TRP A 470 -13.94 -11.50 -23.03
N ASN A 471 -12.96 -10.66 -23.34
CA ASN A 471 -12.38 -10.58 -24.68
C ASN A 471 -11.14 -11.47 -24.89
N GLY A 472 -10.82 -12.32 -23.91
CA GLY A 472 -9.69 -13.25 -23.96
C GLY A 472 -8.38 -12.69 -23.42
N ARG A 473 -8.30 -11.39 -23.06
CA ARG A 473 -7.08 -10.78 -22.51
C ARG A 473 -7.03 -10.92 -21.00
N ALA A 474 -5.90 -11.37 -20.50
CA ALA A 474 -5.62 -11.41 -19.07
C ALA A 474 -4.12 -11.26 -18.77
N THR A 475 -3.82 -10.66 -17.62
CA THR A 475 -2.47 -10.64 -17.01
C THR A 475 -2.57 -11.13 -15.58
N LEU A 476 -1.47 -11.69 -15.07
CA LEU A 476 -1.40 -12.24 -13.71
C LEU A 476 -0.11 -11.78 -13.04
N ASP A 477 -0.27 -11.16 -11.89
CA ASP A 477 0.82 -10.69 -11.05
C ASP A 477 0.78 -11.40 -9.69
N VAL A 478 1.90 -12.03 -9.34
CA VAL A 478 2.07 -12.75 -8.07
C VAL A 478 3.36 -12.27 -7.40
N PRO A 479 3.34 -11.16 -6.63
CA PRO A 479 4.53 -10.56 -6.02
C PRO A 479 5.35 -11.54 -5.17
N LEU A 480 4.70 -12.54 -4.55
CA LEU A 480 5.39 -13.58 -3.78
C LEU A 480 6.36 -14.41 -4.62
N ALA A 481 6.07 -14.61 -5.91
CA ALA A 481 6.92 -15.37 -6.82
C ALA A 481 8.05 -14.51 -7.45
N ASN A 482 8.03 -13.19 -7.25
CA ASN A 482 9.07 -12.31 -7.75
C ASN A 482 10.27 -12.29 -6.79
N PRO A 483 11.49 -12.65 -7.22
CA PRO A 483 12.66 -12.75 -6.34
C PRO A 483 13.11 -11.41 -5.73
N PHE A 484 12.66 -10.28 -6.28
CA PHE A 484 12.97 -8.94 -5.78
C PHE A 484 11.86 -8.33 -4.92
N LEU A 485 10.73 -9.05 -4.74
CA LEU A 485 9.61 -8.60 -3.91
C LEU A 485 9.34 -9.59 -2.77
N LEU A 486 9.23 -10.88 -3.10
CA LEU A 486 8.94 -11.98 -2.16
C LEU A 486 7.73 -11.70 -1.24
N GLY A 487 6.72 -11.03 -1.82
CA GLY A 487 5.48 -10.69 -1.15
C GLY A 487 5.09 -9.23 -1.35
N SER A 488 3.85 -8.93 -1.01
CA SER A 488 3.28 -7.59 -1.00
C SER A 488 2.02 -7.64 -0.16
N TYR A 489 1.75 -6.76 0.80
CA TYR A 489 2.66 -5.77 1.41
C TYR A 489 3.06 -6.18 2.83
N SER A 490 3.84 -5.37 3.53
CA SER A 490 4.14 -5.68 4.93
C SER A 490 2.90 -5.53 5.83
N TYR A 491 2.86 -6.36 6.87
CA TYR A 491 1.86 -6.33 7.92
C TYR A 491 2.40 -6.98 9.21
N TRP A 492 1.82 -6.64 10.35
CA TRP A 492 2.14 -7.27 11.62
C TRP A 492 1.28 -8.51 11.87
N LYS A 493 1.95 -9.64 12.12
CA LYS A 493 1.32 -10.89 12.56
C LYS A 493 0.97 -10.82 14.04
N VAL A 494 0.24 -11.82 14.52
CA VAL A 494 0.00 -12.05 15.96
C VAL A 494 1.31 -11.93 16.75
N GLY A 495 1.30 -11.08 17.78
CA GLY A 495 2.41 -10.79 18.69
C GLY A 495 3.46 -9.80 18.18
N GLN A 496 3.38 -9.35 16.92
CA GLN A 496 4.46 -8.54 16.34
C GLN A 496 4.42 -7.06 16.68
N TYR A 497 3.25 -6.52 17.07
CA TYR A 497 3.21 -5.14 17.54
C TYR A 497 4.07 -4.98 18.80
N THR A 498 3.89 -5.87 19.77
CA THR A 498 4.61 -5.85 21.05
C THR A 498 6.01 -6.46 20.98
N GLN A 499 6.34 -7.17 19.90
CA GLN A 499 7.66 -7.75 19.70
C GLN A 499 8.68 -6.78 19.07
N PHE A 500 8.30 -6.05 18.01
CA PHE A 500 9.25 -5.16 17.32
C PHE A 500 8.64 -3.96 16.56
N SER A 501 7.30 -3.80 16.50
CA SER A 501 6.68 -2.70 15.75
C SER A 501 7.18 -1.33 16.20
N GLY A 502 7.57 -0.51 15.24
CA GLY A 502 8.22 0.80 15.43
C GLY A 502 9.74 0.74 15.32
N TYR A 503 10.35 -0.45 15.37
CA TYR A 503 11.80 -0.62 15.26
C TYR A 503 12.25 -0.90 13.80
N GLU A 504 11.34 -1.12 12.86
CA GLU A 504 11.64 -1.44 11.46
C GLU A 504 12.47 -0.34 10.78
N GLY A 505 12.15 0.93 11.03
CA GLY A 505 12.86 2.10 10.50
C GLY A 505 14.16 2.45 11.23
N ALA A 506 14.45 1.85 12.39
CA ALA A 506 15.61 2.21 13.19
C ALA A 506 16.93 1.91 12.45
N ARG A 507 17.83 2.90 12.38
CA ARG A 507 19.20 2.74 11.87
C ARG A 507 20.03 1.82 12.77
N GLN A 508 21.12 1.28 12.22
CA GLN A 508 21.96 0.25 12.87
C GLN A 508 23.44 0.64 12.93
N PRO A 509 24.20 0.10 13.91
CA PRO A 509 23.72 -0.70 15.06
C PRO A 509 22.96 0.13 16.11
N ASP A 510 23.28 1.43 16.19
CA ASP A 510 22.70 2.37 17.14
C ASP A 510 21.58 3.18 16.48
N PRO A 511 20.38 3.32 17.10
CA PRO A 511 19.25 4.02 16.49
C PRO A 511 19.43 5.55 16.39
N VAL A 512 20.44 6.12 17.04
CA VAL A 512 20.70 7.57 17.12
C VAL A 512 21.96 7.98 16.34
N THR A 513 22.88 7.07 16.05
CA THR A 513 24.17 7.40 15.42
C THR A 513 24.59 6.41 14.34
N GLY A 514 23.85 5.31 14.17
CA GLY A 514 24.11 4.29 13.17
C GLY A 514 24.12 4.85 11.74
N LYS A 515 24.94 4.24 10.87
CA LYS A 515 25.15 4.69 9.49
C LYS A 515 24.52 3.78 8.43
N CYS A 516 23.89 2.67 8.86
CA CYS A 516 22.97 1.89 8.04
C CYS A 516 21.53 2.29 8.38
N HIS A 517 20.95 3.13 7.53
CA HIS A 517 19.58 3.61 7.61
C HIS A 517 18.62 2.63 6.94
N PHE A 518 17.38 2.58 7.41
CA PHE A 518 16.33 1.74 6.83
C PHE A 518 15.17 2.60 6.36
N ALA A 519 14.61 2.27 5.20
CA ALA A 519 13.42 2.92 4.66
C ALA A 519 12.63 1.95 3.78
N GLY A 520 11.48 2.41 3.30
CA GLY A 520 10.51 1.60 2.58
C GLY A 520 9.19 1.55 3.34
N GLU A 521 8.12 1.12 2.68
CA GLU A 521 6.78 1.13 3.28
C GLU A 521 6.69 0.34 4.58
N HIS A 522 7.51 -0.69 4.76
CA HIS A 522 7.56 -1.50 5.96
C HIS A 522 8.15 -0.78 7.18
N CYS A 523 8.79 0.37 6.98
CA CYS A 523 9.29 1.23 8.04
C CYS A 523 8.27 2.30 8.48
N SER A 524 7.20 2.51 7.72
CA SER A 524 6.16 3.49 8.06
C SER A 524 5.14 2.89 9.03
N THR A 525 4.90 3.57 10.15
CA THR A 525 3.83 3.19 11.09
C THR A 525 2.44 3.58 10.58
N ASN A 526 2.34 4.68 9.84
CA ASN A 526 1.05 5.27 9.45
C ASN A 526 0.58 4.79 8.06
N PHE A 527 1.53 4.57 7.16
CA PHE A 527 1.32 4.26 5.76
C PHE A 527 2.00 2.94 5.37
N GLN A 528 2.13 2.02 6.33
CA GLN A 528 2.60 0.65 6.05
C GLN A 528 1.84 0.07 4.86
N GLY A 529 2.55 -0.52 3.91
CA GLY A 529 2.02 -1.10 2.68
C GLY A 529 1.65 -0.15 1.54
N PHE A 530 1.81 1.17 1.71
CA PHE A 530 1.49 2.15 0.67
C PHE A 530 2.72 2.68 -0.07
N MET A 531 2.47 3.19 -1.28
CA MET A 531 3.43 4.04 -2.00
C MET A 531 3.83 5.28 -1.17
N GLU A 532 2.88 5.87 -0.44
CA GLU A 532 3.13 7.01 0.48
C GLU A 532 4.15 6.64 1.56
N GLY A 533 3.95 5.51 2.26
CA GLY A 533 4.89 5.02 3.27
C GLY A 533 6.28 4.79 2.69
N GLY A 534 6.36 4.27 1.46
CA GLY A 534 7.63 4.16 0.75
C GLY A 534 8.29 5.51 0.50
N ALA A 535 7.55 6.47 -0.08
CA ALA A 535 8.09 7.78 -0.42
C ALA A 535 8.49 8.58 0.82
N GLU A 536 7.65 8.64 1.86
CA GLU A 536 7.91 9.41 3.08
C GLU A 536 9.12 8.84 3.84
N GLU A 537 9.23 7.51 3.95
CA GLU A 537 10.33 6.86 4.66
C GLU A 537 11.66 7.04 3.92
N GLY A 538 11.63 7.08 2.58
CA GLY A 538 12.79 7.44 1.77
C GLY A 538 13.31 8.84 2.11
N ALA A 539 12.42 9.84 2.13
CA ALA A 539 12.77 11.20 2.52
C ALA A 539 13.20 11.28 3.99
N ARG A 540 12.55 10.54 4.89
CA ARG A 540 12.91 10.49 6.33
C ARG A 540 14.34 9.97 6.52
N ALA A 541 14.70 8.84 5.91
CA ALA A 541 16.06 8.28 6.03
C ALA A 541 17.13 9.20 5.42
N ALA A 542 16.84 9.87 4.30
CA ALA A 542 17.72 10.91 3.76
C ALA A 542 17.90 12.08 4.76
N ASN A 543 16.81 12.51 5.41
CA ASN A 543 16.87 13.58 6.40
C ASN A 543 17.62 13.20 7.69
N GLU A 544 17.70 11.92 8.06
CA GLU A 544 18.61 11.46 9.12
C GLU A 544 20.07 11.77 8.76
N ILE A 545 20.48 11.43 7.53
CA ILE A 545 21.83 11.72 7.02
C ILE A 545 22.11 13.23 7.00
N LEU A 546 21.15 14.02 6.50
CA LEU A 546 21.30 15.48 6.45
C LEU A 546 21.38 16.09 7.86
N SER A 547 20.64 15.54 8.83
CA SER A 547 20.68 15.98 10.22
C SER A 547 22.02 15.65 10.87
N ASP A 548 22.57 14.46 10.60
CA ASP A 548 23.89 14.06 11.02
C ASP A 548 24.97 15.02 10.49
N TYR A 549 24.94 15.38 9.20
CA TYR A 549 25.89 16.35 8.64
C TYR A 549 25.77 17.74 9.29
N LYS A 550 24.55 18.21 9.57
CA LYS A 550 24.34 19.46 10.30
C LYS A 550 24.89 19.39 11.73
N ALA A 551 24.85 18.21 12.35
CA ALA A 551 25.41 17.95 13.67
C ALA A 551 26.94 17.67 13.65
N GLY A 552 27.59 17.68 12.48
CA GLY A 552 29.03 17.38 12.35
C GLY A 552 29.38 15.89 12.39
N ILE A 553 28.40 14.99 12.27
CA ILE A 553 28.58 13.54 12.21
C ILE A 553 28.88 13.14 10.75
N THR A 554 30.11 13.41 10.31
CA THR A 554 30.52 13.27 8.89
C THR A 554 31.27 11.98 8.57
N THR A 555 31.97 11.38 9.54
CA THR A 555 32.86 10.21 9.36
C THR A 555 32.56 9.08 10.28
#